data_AF-A0A962MYD0-F1
#
_entry.id   AF-A0A962MYD0-F1
#
_cell.length_a   1.000
_cell.length_b   1.000
_cell.length_c   1.000
_cell.angle_alpha   90.00
_cell.angle_beta   90.00
_cell.angle_gamma   90.00
#
_symmetry.space_group_name_H-M   'P 1'
#
loop_
_entity.id
_entity.type
_entity.pdbx_description
1 polymer ?
#
loop_
_entity_poly.entity_id
_entity_poly.type
_entity_poly.pdbx_seq_one_letter_code
_entity_poly.pdbx_strand_id
1 'polypeptide(L)'
;MRKDRQDDGEVVSRARVGRLMKEQNLTSKVKPAFQVTTDANQTLPVAPHHLNRQFEVSAPDTVYAGDIPSIPTREGWPYLAVFD
;
A
#
# COMPACT_ATOMS: atom_id res chain seq x y z
N MET A 1 -16.38 -2.91 -3.54
CA MET A 1 -17.17 -2.72 -2.31
C MET A 1 -18.01 -3.98 -2.09
N ARG A 2 -17.47 -4.95 -1.34
CA ARG A 2 -18.21 -6.13 -0.89
C ARG A 2 -18.20 -6.12 0.62
N LYS A 3 -19.39 -6.34 1.18
CA LYS A 3 -19.75 -6.49 2.59
C LYS A 3 -19.57 -5.23 3.42
N ASP A 4 -20.68 -4.75 3.97
CA ASP A 4 -20.80 -4.23 5.35
C ASP A 4 -22.26 -3.80 5.59
N ARG A 5 -23.09 -4.81 5.87
CA ARG A 5 -24.27 -4.82 6.73
C ARG A 5 -24.88 -6.22 6.67
N GLN A 6 -24.24 -7.16 7.36
CA GLN A 6 -24.82 -8.47 7.67
C GLN A 6 -25.03 -8.65 9.18
N ASP A 7 -25.00 -7.56 9.96
CA ASP A 7 -25.10 -7.67 11.42
C ASP A 7 -26.56 -7.71 11.93
N ASP A 8 -27.55 -7.34 11.09
CA ASP A 8 -28.99 -7.36 11.44
C ASP A 8 -29.78 -8.50 10.76
N GLY A 9 -29.12 -9.44 10.06
CA GLY A 9 -29.78 -10.58 9.40
C GLY A 9 -30.63 -10.24 8.17
N GLU A 10 -30.74 -8.96 7.77
CA GLU A 10 -31.56 -8.54 6.63
C GLU A 10 -30.82 -8.69 5.29
N VAL A 11 -31.32 -9.57 4.41
CA VAL A 11 -30.81 -9.74 3.04
C VAL A 11 -31.40 -8.65 2.14
N VAL A 12 -30.65 -7.56 1.92
CA VAL A 12 -31.07 -6.45 1.06
C VAL A 12 -30.35 -6.49 -0.29
N SER A 13 -31.09 -6.36 -1.40
CA SER A 13 -30.51 -6.31 -2.74
C SER A 13 -29.82 -4.98 -3.03
N ARG A 14 -28.77 -5.00 -3.86
CA ARG A 14 -28.05 -3.78 -4.31
C ARG A 14 -28.98 -2.75 -4.95
N ALA A 15 -30.01 -3.21 -5.66
CA ALA A 15 -31.01 -2.34 -6.28
C ALA A 15 -31.82 -1.56 -5.25
N ARG A 16 -32.21 -2.20 -4.13
CA ARG A 16 -32.93 -1.53 -3.03
C ARG A 16 -32.05 -0.49 -2.35
N VAL A 17 -30.77 -0.80 -2.10
CA VAL A 17 -29.80 0.17 -1.54
C VAL A 17 -29.64 1.37 -2.48
N GLY A 18 -29.46 1.15 -3.78
CA GLY A 18 -29.31 2.23 -4.76
C GLY A 18 -30.55 3.15 -4.85
N ARG A 19 -31.76 2.57 -4.79
CA ARG A 19 -33.00 3.35 -4.75
C ARG A 19 -33.07 4.24 -3.50
N LEU A 20 -32.81 3.68 -2.32
CA LEU A 20 -32.83 4.43 -1.05
C LEU A 20 -31.77 5.53 -1.02
N MET A 21 -30.57 5.27 -1.53
CA MET A 21 -29.54 6.30 -1.66
C MET A 21 -30.00 7.46 -2.55
N LYS A 22 -30.68 7.18 -3.66
CA LYS A 22 -31.22 8.21 -4.55
C LYS A 22 -32.33 9.03 -3.89
N GLU A 23 -33.26 8.38 -3.20
CA GLU A 23 -34.34 9.06 -2.46
C GLU A 23 -33.83 10.01 -1.39
N GLN A 24 -32.70 9.67 -0.77
CA GLN A 24 -32.06 10.46 0.29
C GLN A 24 -30.96 11.40 -0.23
N ASN A 25 -30.78 11.52 -1.54
CA ASN A 25 -29.70 12.29 -2.17
C ASN A 25 -28.29 11.92 -1.66
N LEU A 26 -28.07 10.64 -1.34
CA LEU A 26 -26.81 10.10 -0.85
C LEU A 26 -25.98 9.53 -2.00
N THR A 27 -24.66 9.73 -1.93
CA THR A 27 -23.67 9.16 -2.85
C THR A 27 -22.58 8.42 -2.07
N SER A 28 -22.11 7.31 -2.65
CA SER A 28 -20.97 6.57 -2.09
C SER A 28 -19.68 7.36 -2.28
N LYS A 29 -18.97 7.66 -1.19
CA LYS A 29 -17.62 8.21 -1.25
C LYS A 29 -16.63 7.07 -1.48
N VAL A 30 -16.00 7.04 -2.65
CA VAL A 30 -14.92 6.08 -2.96
C VAL A 30 -13.56 6.74 -2.75
N LYS A 31 -12.58 6.00 -2.22
CA LYS A 31 -11.18 6.44 -2.21
C LYS A 31 -10.69 6.47 -3.67
N PRO A 32 -9.97 7.52 -4.11
CA PRO A 32 -9.35 7.52 -5.42
C PRO A 32 -8.42 6.30 -5.58
N ALA A 33 -8.30 5.80 -6.81
CA ALA A 33 -7.37 4.73 -7.11
C ALA A 33 -5.94 5.17 -6.76
N PHE A 34 -5.11 4.21 -6.31
CA PHE A 34 -3.70 4.47 -6.06
C PHE A 34 -3.02 4.86 -7.37
N GLN A 35 -2.40 6.04 -7.41
CA GLN A 35 -1.61 6.52 -8.53
C GLN A 35 -0.13 6.36 -8.19
N VAL A 36 0.63 5.65 -9.03
CA VAL A 36 2.08 5.59 -8.93
C VAL A 36 2.62 6.97 -9.28
N THR A 37 3.18 7.69 -8.30
CA THR A 37 3.76 9.04 -8.48
C THR A 37 5.25 9.01 -8.82
N THR A 38 5.89 7.85 -8.75
CA THR A 38 7.32 7.69 -9.05
C THR A 38 7.47 7.34 -10.52
N ASP A 39 7.98 8.28 -11.31
CA ASP A 39 8.48 7.98 -12.64
C ASP A 39 9.80 7.21 -12.49
N ALA A 40 9.72 5.89 -12.60
CA ALA A 40 10.88 5.00 -12.58
C ALA A 40 11.70 5.09 -13.88
N ASN A 41 11.25 5.84 -14.90
CA ASN A 41 12.05 6.14 -16.09
C ASN A 41 13.02 7.30 -15.84
N GLN A 42 13.76 7.24 -14.73
CA GLN A 42 14.93 8.11 -14.60
C GLN A 42 16.03 7.51 -15.46
N THR A 43 16.37 8.20 -16.55
CA THR A 43 17.52 7.97 -17.44
C THR A 43 18.87 8.20 -16.75
N LEU A 44 18.93 8.00 -15.43
CA LEU A 44 20.16 8.02 -14.66
C LEU A 44 20.74 6.60 -14.70
N PRO A 45 22.07 6.46 -14.81
CA PRO A 45 22.69 5.14 -14.75
C PRO A 45 22.31 4.48 -13.42
N VAL A 46 21.66 3.32 -13.52
CA VAL A 46 21.40 2.48 -12.35
C VAL A 46 22.75 2.15 -11.73
N ALA A 47 22.92 2.43 -10.44
CA ALA A 47 24.13 2.09 -9.73
C ALA A 47 24.41 0.58 -9.90
N PRO A 48 25.67 0.18 -10.17
CA PRO A 48 25.99 -1.22 -10.38
C PRO A 48 25.58 -2.05 -9.16
N HIS A 49 24.79 -3.10 -9.39
CA HIS A 49 24.33 -3.99 -8.34
C HIS A 49 25.48 -4.95 -7.94
N HIS A 50 26.40 -4.46 -7.10
CA HIS A 50 27.63 -5.18 -6.71
C HIS A 50 27.40 -6.58 -6.13
N LEU A 51 26.26 -6.80 -5.46
CA LEU A 51 25.98 -8.06 -4.78
C LEU A 51 25.36 -9.13 -5.70
N ASN A 52 24.76 -8.73 -6.82
CA ASN A 52 23.86 -9.52 -7.68
C ASN A 52 23.06 -10.68 -7.01
N ARG A 53 22.48 -10.44 -5.81
CA ARG A 53 21.76 -11.45 -4.97
C ARG A 53 22.63 -12.65 -4.52
N GLN A 54 23.95 -12.50 -4.52
CA GLN A 54 24.92 -13.49 -4.03
C GLN A 54 25.20 -13.24 -2.55
N PHE A 55 24.40 -13.89 -1.68
CA PHE A 55 24.54 -13.76 -0.23
C PHE A 55 25.49 -14.80 0.38
N GLU A 56 26.05 -15.70 -0.44
CA GLU A 56 27.11 -16.61 -0.03
C GLU A 56 28.45 -15.88 -0.01
N VAL A 57 28.96 -15.62 1.20
CA VAL A 57 30.24 -14.95 1.44
C VAL A 57 31.15 -15.83 2.29
N SER A 58 32.45 -15.78 2.02
CA SER A 58 33.46 -16.62 2.69
C SER A 58 33.80 -16.18 4.11
N ALA A 59 33.46 -14.93 4.48
CA ALA A 59 33.73 -14.35 5.78
C ALA A 59 32.48 -13.61 6.32
N PRO A 60 32.31 -13.57 7.65
CA PRO A 60 31.30 -12.70 8.27
C PRO A 60 31.54 -11.22 7.92
N ASP A 61 30.53 -10.38 8.14
CA ASP A 61 30.62 -8.92 8.00
C ASP A 61 31.05 -8.41 6.60
N THR A 62 30.84 -9.23 5.55
CA THR A 62 31.23 -8.90 4.17
C THR A 62 30.09 -8.27 3.37
N VAL A 63 28.84 -8.64 3.67
CA VAL A 63 27.63 -8.16 2.99
C VAL A 63 26.54 -7.92 4.01
N TYR A 64 25.87 -6.77 3.89
CA TYR A 64 24.67 -6.43 4.66
C TYR A 64 23.53 -6.14 3.69
N ALA A 65 22.37 -6.75 3.92
CA ALA A 65 21.15 -6.47 3.19
C ALA A 65 19.98 -6.41 4.17
N GLY A 66 19.13 -5.40 4.02
CA GLY A 66 17.96 -5.21 4.85
C GLY A 66 17.02 -4.20 4.23
N ASP A 67 15.72 -4.41 4.41
CA ASP A 67 14.70 -3.44 4.01
C ASP A 67 14.46 -2.45 5.15
N ILE A 68 14.37 -1.16 4.83
CA ILE A 68 14.00 -0.13 5.81
C ILE A 68 12.49 0.11 5.70
N PRO A 69 11.68 -0.28 6.70
CA PRO A 69 10.25 -0.04 6.65
C PRO A 69 9.95 1.46 6.76
N SER A 70 9.10 1.95 5.85
CA SER A 70 8.48 3.26 5.99
C SER A 70 7.13 3.12 6.68
N ILE A 71 6.87 3.98 7.66
CA ILE A 71 5.59 4.00 8.37
C ILE A 71 4.77 5.19 7.86
N PRO A 72 3.55 4.98 7.35
CA PRO A 72 2.73 6.09 6.90
C PRO A 72 2.26 6.94 8.08
N THR A 73 2.46 8.26 7.98
CA THR A 73 1.97 9.24 8.96
C THR A 73 1.19 10.36 8.27
N ARG A 74 0.52 11.22 9.05
CA ARG A 74 -0.15 12.42 8.51
C ARG A 74 0.83 13.45 7.96
N GLU A 75 2.10 13.35 8.34
CA GLU A 75 3.17 14.28 7.96
C GLU A 75 4.07 13.73 6.82
N GLY A 76 3.83 12.50 6.37
CA GLY A 76 4.57 11.87 5.27
C GLY A 76 5.00 10.43 5.59
N TRP A 77 6.17 10.05 5.06
CA TRP A 77 6.72 8.69 5.06
C TRP A 77 8.03 8.60 5.87
N PRO A 78 8.00 8.77 7.20
CA PRO A 78 9.20 8.57 8.02
C PRO A 78 9.70 7.13 7.97
N TYR A 79 11.02 6.99 8.13
CA TYR A 79 11.70 5.70 8.28
C TYR A 79 11.84 5.38 9.78
N LEU A 80 11.51 4.15 10.18
CA LEU A 80 11.69 3.69 11.56
C LEU A 80 12.97 2.84 11.66
N ALA A 81 13.87 3.21 12.57
CA ALA A 81 15.01 2.38 12.97
C ALA A 81 14.83 1.97 14.45
N VAL A 82 14.80 0.67 14.72
CA VAL A 82 14.79 0.10 16.07
C VAL A 82 16.07 -0.71 16.22
N PHE A 83 16.81 -0.46 17.29
CA PHE A 83 18.00 -1.21 17.69
C PHE A 83 17.71 -1.81 19.06
N ASP A 84 17.92 -3.12 19.24
CA ASP A 84 17.90 -3.81 20.54
C ASP A 84 19.30 -3.87 21.17
#